data_AF-A0A8S1HV76-F1
#
_entry.id   AF-A0A8S1HV76-F1
#
_cell.length_a   1.000
_cell.length_b   1.000
_cell.length_c   1.000
_cell.angle_alpha   90.00
_cell.angle_beta   90.00
_cell.angle_gamma   90.00
#
_symmetry.space_group_name_H-M   'P 1'
#
loop_
_entity.id
_entity.type
_entity.pdbx_description
1 polymer ?
#
loop_
_entity_poly.entity_id
_entity_poly.type
_entity_poly.pdbx_seq_one_letter_code
_entity_poly.pdbx_strand_id
1 'polypeptide(L)'
;MSDKNPIVTLNVGGQLFNTRLETLGNRGRNELYKIYSGETKPEKDGTYFIDRDPKLFHYILNYMRDGRIIFPKKDLITMQISQEVGALGLEELSKNPEVLPGGAAENIMITIFSNTI
;
A
#
# COMPACT_ATOMS: atom_id res chain seq x y z
N MET A 1 -1.66 30.33 3.51
CA MET A 1 -0.92 29.37 2.66
C MET A 1 -1.31 27.99 3.16
N SER A 2 -2.33 27.38 2.55
CA SER A 2 -2.75 26.03 2.91
C SER A 2 -1.65 25.07 2.48
N ASP A 3 -1.15 24.25 3.40
CA ASP A 3 -0.18 23.20 3.07
C ASP A 3 -0.75 22.37 1.94
N LYS A 4 -0.15 22.44 0.75
CA LYS A 4 -0.67 21.76 -0.45
C LYS A 4 -0.63 20.23 -0.33
N ASN A 5 -0.02 19.70 0.73
CA ASN A 5 0.08 18.28 0.98
C ASN A 5 0.23 17.97 2.48
N PRO A 6 -0.87 18.01 3.26
CA PRO A 6 -0.84 17.81 4.70
C PRO A 6 -0.45 16.38 5.08
N ILE A 7 0.05 16.21 6.30
CA ILE A 7 0.21 14.88 6.91
C ILE A 7 -1.16 14.43 7.43
N VAL A 8 -1.50 13.19 7.13
CA VAL A 8 -2.71 12.51 7.64
C VAL A 8 -2.32 11.31 8.48
N THR A 9 -3.14 11.03 9.49
CA THR A 9 -2.99 9.89 10.40
C THR A 9 -4.00 8.82 10.05
N LEU A 10 -3.53 7.61 9.77
CA LEU A 10 -4.33 6.43 9.51
C LEU A 10 -4.28 5.51 10.72
N ASN A 11 -5.43 5.11 11.25
CA ASN A 11 -5.53 4.08 12.28
C ASN A 11 -5.88 2.74 11.60
N VAL A 12 -4.90 1.86 11.48
CA VAL A 12 -5.03 0.58 10.76
C VAL A 12 -5.06 -0.56 11.76
N GLY A 13 -6.23 -1.18 11.96
CA GLY A 13 -6.40 -2.28 12.92
C GLY A 13 -5.93 -1.94 14.34
N GLY A 14 -5.94 -0.65 14.72
CA GLY A 14 -5.46 -0.15 16.02
C GLY A 14 -4.04 0.43 16.02
N GLN A 15 -3.27 0.31 14.94
CA GLN A 15 -1.93 0.89 14.82
C GLN A 15 -1.95 2.16 13.98
N LEU A 16 -1.28 3.22 14.46
CA LEU A 16 -1.22 4.50 13.77
C LEU A 16 -0.10 4.54 12.73
N PHE A 17 -0.42 5.06 11.54
CA PHE A 17 0.49 5.35 10.44
C PHE A 17 0.36 6.82 10.04
N ASN A 18 1.50 7.46 9.76
CA ASN A 18 1.52 8.82 9.25
C ASN A 18 2.03 8.83 7.80
N THR A 19 1.36 9.60 6.96
CA THR A 19 1.77 9.79 5.57
C THR A 19 1.27 11.13 5.04
N ARG A 20 1.71 11.51 3.84
CA ARG A 20 1.18 12.67 3.12
C ARG A 20 -0.15 12.32 2.44
N LEU A 21 -1.10 13.25 2.40
CA LEU A 21 -2.40 13.04 1.74
C LEU A 21 -2.23 12.61 0.27
N GLU A 22 -1.31 13.27 -0.46
CA GLU A 22 -0.99 12.95 -1.86
C GLU A 22 -0.53 11.49 -2.04
N THR A 23 0.18 10.92 -1.06
CA THR A 23 0.63 9.51 -1.12
C THR A 23 -0.56 8.58 -1.34
N LEU A 24 -1.72 8.86 -0.75
CA LEU A 24 -2.92 8.02 -0.87
C LEU A 24 -3.55 8.08 -2.27
N GLY A 25 -3.19 9.08 -3.09
CA GLY A 25 -3.65 9.25 -4.47
C GLY A 25 -2.69 8.72 -5.55
N ASN A 26 -1.46 8.33 -5.19
CA ASN A 26 -0.38 8.08 -6.15
C ASN A 26 -0.55 6.85 -7.06
N ARG A 27 -1.42 5.89 -6.71
CA ARG A 27 -1.50 4.58 -7.38
C ARG A 27 -2.91 4.26 -7.87
N GLY A 28 -3.57 5.26 -8.46
CA GLY A 28 -4.89 5.11 -9.07
C GLY A 28 -6.04 5.14 -8.06
N ARG A 29 -7.26 4.89 -8.55
CA ARG A 29 -8.49 4.91 -7.75
C ARG A 29 -8.65 3.59 -6.98
N ASN A 30 -8.33 3.61 -5.70
CA ASN A 30 -8.47 2.50 -4.75
C ASN A 30 -9.10 2.99 -3.43
N GLU A 31 -9.22 2.15 -2.41
CA GLU A 31 -9.82 2.55 -1.12
C GLU A 31 -9.07 3.72 -0.44
N LEU A 32 -7.75 3.80 -0.56
CA LEU A 32 -6.97 4.92 -0.03
C LEU A 32 -7.20 6.20 -0.84
N TYR A 33 -7.49 6.07 -2.14
CA TYR A 33 -7.86 7.21 -2.98
C TYR A 33 -9.14 7.90 -2.48
N LYS A 34 -10.07 7.18 -1.83
CA LYS A 34 -11.28 7.78 -1.25
C LYS A 34 -10.97 8.77 -0.13
N ILE A 35 -9.89 8.52 0.61
CA ILE A 35 -9.36 9.47 1.60
C ILE A 35 -8.76 10.68 0.88
N TYR A 36 -7.98 10.44 -0.17
CA TYR A 36 -7.39 11.51 -1.00
C TYR A 36 -8.46 12.39 -1.69
N SER A 37 -9.54 11.80 -2.21
CA SER A 37 -10.63 12.51 -2.89
C SER A 37 -11.60 13.20 -1.92
N GLY A 38 -11.48 12.94 -0.62
CA GLY A 38 -12.37 13.48 0.42
C GLY A 38 -13.73 12.78 0.51
N GLU A 39 -13.90 11.64 -0.15
CA GLU A 39 -15.10 10.79 -0.02
C GLU A 39 -15.19 10.16 1.37
N THR A 40 -14.04 9.77 1.94
CA THR A 40 -13.93 9.31 3.31
C THR A 40 -13.72 10.49 4.25
N LYS A 41 -14.56 10.61 5.27
CA LYS A 41 -14.41 11.60 6.34
C LYS A 41 -13.55 11.03 7.47
N PRO A 42 -12.72 11.86 8.12
CA PRO A 42 -11.99 11.43 9.30
C PRO A 42 -12.93 11.24 10.49
N GLU A 43 -12.45 10.48 11.46
CA GLU A 43 -13.02 10.35 12.80
C GLU A 43 -12.96 11.69 13.57
N LYS A 44 -13.62 11.73 14.74
CA LYS A 44 -13.67 12.94 15.58
C LYS A 44 -12.29 13.46 16.01
N ASP A 45 -11.31 12.57 16.11
CA ASP A 45 -9.92 12.88 16.47
C ASP A 45 -9.04 13.25 15.26
N GLY A 46 -9.63 13.28 14.05
CA GLY A 46 -8.92 13.59 12.82
C GLY A 46 -8.22 12.40 12.16
N THR A 47 -8.34 11.19 12.71
CA THR A 47 -7.74 9.97 12.13
C THR A 47 -8.67 9.33 11.10
N TYR A 48 -8.11 8.51 10.22
CA TYR A 48 -8.88 7.66 9.30
C TYR A 48 -8.76 6.20 9.72
N PHE A 49 -9.87 5.58 10.11
CA PHE A 49 -9.86 4.17 10.48
C PHE A 49 -9.88 3.25 9.26
N ILE A 50 -9.02 2.24 9.27
CA ILE A 50 -8.90 1.21 8.24
C ILE A 50 -8.91 -0.15 8.95
N ASP A 51 -9.94 -0.95 8.69
CA ASP A 51 -10.11 -2.27 9.29
C ASP A 51 -9.25 -3.33 8.57
N ARG A 52 -7.92 -3.24 8.74
CA ARG A 52 -6.92 -4.13 8.11
C ARG A 52 -5.76 -4.45 9.04
N ASP A 53 -5.01 -5.50 8.73
CA ASP A 53 -3.80 -5.87 9.47
C ASP A 53 -2.70 -4.81 9.27
N PRO A 54 -2.22 -4.16 10.36
CA PRO A 54 -1.19 -3.13 10.24
C PRO A 54 0.17 -3.65 9.76
N LYS A 55 0.51 -4.92 10.00
CA LYS A 55 1.77 -5.52 9.53
C LYS A 55 1.82 -5.59 8.01
N LEU A 56 0.69 -5.94 7.40
CA LEU A 56 0.58 -5.99 5.94
C LEU A 56 0.45 -4.58 5.34
N PHE A 57 -0.25 -3.68 6.03
CA PHE A 57 -0.46 -2.32 5.59
C PHE A 57 0.84 -1.53 5.38
N HIS A 58 1.89 -1.83 6.14
CA HIS A 58 3.21 -1.26 5.92
C HIS A 58 3.68 -1.39 4.46
N TYR A 59 3.50 -2.58 3.85
CA TYR A 59 3.90 -2.84 2.46
C TYR A 59 3.03 -2.08 1.46
N ILE A 60 1.71 -2.02 1.73
CA ILE A 60 0.77 -1.24 0.93
C ILE A 60 1.18 0.24 0.95
N LEU A 61 1.49 0.79 2.12
CA LEU A 61 1.87 2.19 2.23
C LEU A 61 3.21 2.49 1.53
N ASN A 62 4.16 1.57 1.57
CA ASN A 62 5.41 1.70 0.80
C ASN A 62 5.16 1.65 -0.72
N TYR A 63 4.24 0.79 -1.18
CA TYR A 63 3.81 0.80 -2.57
C TYR A 63 3.22 2.15 -3.00
N MET A 64 2.37 2.74 -2.14
CA MET A 64 1.79 4.05 -2.41
C MET A 64 2.85 5.16 -2.51
N ARG A 65 3.93 5.07 -1.73
CA ARG A 65 5.07 6.00 -1.78
C ARG A 65 5.90 5.83 -3.05
N ASP A 66 6.45 4.63 -3.25
CA ASP A 66 7.57 4.44 -4.17
C ASP A 66 7.20 3.60 -5.39
N GLY A 67 6.01 2.97 -5.40
CA GLY A 67 5.54 2.11 -6.48
C GLY A 67 6.21 0.74 -6.48
N ARG A 68 6.93 0.42 -5.41
CA ARG A 68 7.67 -0.82 -5.23
C ARG A 68 7.29 -1.43 -3.89
N ILE A 69 7.26 -2.75 -3.85
CA ILE A 69 7.13 -3.50 -2.61
C ILE A 69 8.33 -4.41 -2.46
N ILE A 70 8.95 -4.37 -1.28
CA ILE A 70 9.98 -5.29 -0.86
C ILE A 70 9.39 -6.16 0.22
N PHE A 71 9.23 -7.45 -0.06
CA PHE A 71 8.77 -8.41 0.94
C PHE A 71 9.98 -9.12 1.57
N PRO A 72 10.07 -9.20 2.91
CA PRO A 72 11.04 -10.06 3.55
C PRO A 72 10.65 -11.51 3.25
N LYS A 73 11.56 -12.30 2.68
CA LYS A 73 11.26 -13.68 2.33
C LYS A 73 11.17 -14.54 3.60
N LYS A 74 9.93 -14.94 3.97
CA LYS A 74 9.62 -16.20 4.68
C LYS A 74 8.13 -16.56 4.53
N ASP A 75 7.88 -17.50 3.62
CA ASP A 75 6.75 -18.38 3.28
C ASP A 75 5.29 -18.06 3.68
N LEU A 76 5.00 -17.42 4.82
CA LEU A 76 3.62 -17.15 5.27
C LEU A 76 3.06 -15.82 4.74
N ILE A 77 3.86 -14.76 4.76
CA ILE A 77 3.41 -13.41 4.35
C ILE A 77 3.12 -13.39 2.85
N THR A 78 3.94 -14.06 2.03
CA THR A 78 3.74 -14.13 0.57
C THR A 78 2.43 -14.83 0.21
N MET A 79 2.04 -15.90 0.94
CA MET A 79 0.76 -16.58 0.71
C MET A 79 -0.44 -15.74 1.14
N GLN A 80 -0.37 -15.10 2.32
CA GLN A 80 -1.43 -14.21 2.80
C GLN A 80 -1.64 -13.03 1.86
N ILE A 81 -0.56 -12.46 1.32
CA ILE A 81 -0.64 -11.37 0.37
C ILE A 81 -1.22 -11.84 -0.95
N SER A 82 -0.82 -13.01 -1.48
CA SER A 82 -1.48 -13.57 -2.67
C SER A 82 -2.98 -13.78 -2.48
N GLN A 83 -3.42 -14.18 -1.29
CA GLN A 83 -4.85 -14.31 -0.96
C GLN A 83 -5.57 -12.95 -0.91
N GLU A 84 -5.00 -11.95 -0.23
CA GLU A 84 -5.57 -10.60 -0.15
C GLU A 84 -5.59 -9.90 -1.50
N VAL A 85 -4.57 -10.09 -2.33
CA VAL A 85 -4.48 -9.57 -3.69
C VAL A 85 -5.62 -10.09 -4.56
N GLY A 86 -5.94 -11.39 -4.46
CA GLY A 86 -7.12 -11.95 -5.14
C GLY A 86 -8.42 -11.39 -4.59
N ALA A 87 -8.55 -11.27 -3.26
CA ALA A 87 -9.76 -10.72 -2.62
C ALA A 87 -10.02 -9.24 -2.98
N LEU A 88 -8.96 -8.49 -3.28
CA LEU A 88 -9.03 -7.07 -3.67
C LEU A 88 -9.09 -6.86 -5.20
N GLY A 89 -9.13 -7.93 -6.00
CA GLY A 89 -9.21 -7.85 -7.46
C GLY A 89 -7.92 -7.33 -8.14
N LEU A 90 -6.77 -7.45 -7.46
CA LEU A 90 -5.47 -6.98 -7.93
C LEU A 90 -4.70 -8.09 -8.68
N GLU A 91 -5.39 -8.84 -9.54
CA GLU A 91 -4.87 -10.04 -10.22
C GLU A 91 -3.58 -9.79 -11.02
N GLU A 92 -3.37 -8.56 -11.48
CA GLU A 92 -2.17 -8.09 -12.17
C GLU A 92 -0.90 -8.20 -11.29
N LEU A 93 -1.03 -8.27 -9.96
CA LEU A 93 0.09 -8.51 -9.02
C LEU A 93 0.54 -9.97 -8.96
N SER A 94 -0.27 -10.91 -9.45
CA SER A 94 0.06 -12.34 -9.46
C SER A 94 0.92 -12.75 -10.66
N LYS A 95 0.96 -11.92 -11.71
CA LYS A 95 1.65 -12.20 -12.96
C LYS A 95 3.08 -11.63 -12.89
N ASN A 96 4.07 -12.50 -12.77
CA ASN A 96 5.52 -12.24 -12.82
C ASN A 96 6.18 -11.53 -11.62
N PRO A 97 6.65 -12.28 -10.61
CA PRO A 97 7.75 -11.82 -9.77
C PRO A 97 9.07 -11.90 -10.56
N GLU A 98 9.67 -10.77 -10.91
CA GLU A 98 11.00 -10.71 -11.52
C GLU A 98 12.07 -10.86 -10.41
N VAL A 99 12.80 -11.97 -10.41
CA VAL A 99 13.90 -12.23 -9.46
C VAL A 99 15.19 -11.71 -10.06
N LEU A 100 15.69 -10.56 -9.59
CA LEU A 100 16.96 -10.01 -10.05
C LEU A 100 18.15 -10.88 -9.58
N PRO A 101 19.05 -11.33 -10.47
CA PRO A 101 20.24 -12.06 -10.06
C PRO A 101 21.33 -11.09 -9.61
N GLY A 102 21.66 -11.15 -8.32
CA GLY A 102 22.95 -10.71 -7.79
C GLY A 102 23.01 -9.30 -7.22
N GLY A 103 23.01 -9.21 -5.89
CA GLY A 103 23.39 -8.01 -5.15
C GLY A 103 22.94 -8.05 -3.69
N ALA A 104 23.66 -8.82 -2.87
CA ALA A 104 23.34 -9.20 -1.49
C ALA A 104 22.07 -10.06 -1.38
N ALA A 105 22.21 -11.21 -0.72
CA ALA A 105 21.09 -12.06 -0.37
C ALA A 105 20.02 -11.21 0.36
N GLU A 106 18.73 -11.49 0.13
CA GLU A 106 17.65 -11.41 1.14
C GLU A 106 16.33 -10.72 0.72
N ASN A 107 16.19 -10.08 -0.45
CA ASN A 107 14.94 -9.38 -0.81
C ASN A 107 14.37 -9.75 -2.20
N ILE A 108 13.05 -9.92 -2.31
CA ILE A 108 12.31 -10.03 -3.59
C ILE A 108 11.63 -8.69 -3.86
N MET A 109 11.94 -8.08 -5.01
CA MET A 109 11.31 -6.85 -5.49
C MET A 109 10.27 -7.22 -6.55
N ILE A 110 9.00 -6.86 -6.33
CA ILE A 110 7.96 -7.02 -7.37
C ILE A 110 7.79 -5.65 -8.04
N THR A 111 8.10 -5.57 -9.33
CA THR A 111 7.83 -4.40 -10.18
C THR A 111 6.58 -4.65 -10.99
N ILE A 112 5.56 -3.80 -10.83
CA ILE A 112 4.34 -3.88 -11.62
C ILE A 112 4.57 -3.06 -12.88
N PHE A 113 4.62 -3.71 -14.03
CA PHE A 113 4.52 -3.00 -15.31
C PHE A 113 3.05 -2.67 -15.54
N SER A 114 2.69 -1.40 -15.42
CA SER A 114 1.41 -0.89 -15.88
C SER A 114 1.35 -1.06 -17.40
N ASN A 115 0.66 -2.10 -17.87
CA ASN A 115 0.21 -2.18 -19.25
C ASN A 115 -0.95 -1.21 -19.41
N THR A 116 -0.65 -0.02 -19.93
CA THR A 116 -1.67 0.86 -20.49
C THR A 116 -2.23 0.19 -21.75
N ILE A 117 -3.53 -0.15 -21.72
CA ILE A 117 -4.37 -0.22 -22.91
C ILE A 117 -5.36 0.93 -22.80
#